data_AF-F0SKL1-F1
#
_entry.id   AF-F0SKL1-F1
#
_cell.length_a   1.000
_cell.length_b   1.000
_cell.length_c   1.000
_cell.angle_alpha   90.00
_cell.angle_beta   90.00
_cell.angle_gamma   90.00
#
_symmetry.space_group_name_H-M   'P 1'
#
loop_
_entity.id
_entity.type
_entity.pdbx_description
1 polymer ?
#
loop_
_entity_poly.entity_id
_entity_poly.type
_entity_poly.pdbx_seq_one_letter_code
_entity_poly.pdbx_strand_id
1 'polypeptide(L)'
;MKKKATRVRKQASSKTRIELRFEPEVAEGVQVLADKVGVSVNQLMQGISRWMIKNAQQGEPYRRENGSLTARSQEGCVWFGRPSVWIEPWELDEYEPHVKHEQGQWSQGELLAFLDFTERRVVRDEAAGG
;
A
#
# COMPACT_ATOMS: atom_id res chain seq x y z
N MET A 1 -37.77 30.36 -35.52
CA MET A 1 -36.58 30.31 -34.64
C MET A 1 -35.99 28.91 -34.66
N LYS A 2 -34.76 28.71 -35.16
CA LYS A 2 -34.08 27.40 -35.20
C LYS A 2 -33.32 27.18 -33.88
N LYS A 3 -33.72 26.19 -33.08
CA LYS A 3 -33.02 25.80 -31.84
C LYS A 3 -31.65 25.22 -32.21
N LYS A 4 -30.56 25.89 -31.81
CA LYS A 4 -29.20 25.34 -31.88
C LYS A 4 -29.09 24.22 -30.84
N ALA A 5 -28.84 23.00 -31.29
CA ALA A 5 -28.53 21.88 -30.42
C ALA A 5 -27.17 22.11 -29.76
N THR A 6 -27.16 22.30 -28.45
CA THR A 6 -25.94 22.40 -27.64
C THR A 6 -25.27 21.03 -27.63
N ARG A 7 -24.14 20.90 -28.32
CA ARG A 7 -23.32 19.68 -28.35
C ARG A 7 -22.67 19.52 -26.98
N VAL A 8 -23.20 18.64 -26.14
CA VAL A 8 -22.58 18.28 -24.86
C VAL A 8 -21.23 17.62 -25.20
N ARG A 9 -20.12 18.30 -24.84
CA ARG A 9 -18.78 17.72 -24.90
C ARG A 9 -18.76 16.50 -23.97
N LYS A 10 -18.75 15.29 -24.55
CA LYS A 10 -18.38 14.07 -23.82
C LYS A 10 -17.00 14.30 -23.22
N GLN A 11 -16.95 14.45 -21.90
CA GLN A 11 -15.71 14.47 -21.15
C GLN A 11 -15.02 13.14 -21.44
N ALA A 12 -13.92 13.18 -22.20
CA ALA A 12 -13.13 12.00 -22.49
C ALA A 12 -12.74 11.36 -21.15
N SER A 13 -13.00 10.06 -20.97
CA SER A 13 -12.67 9.42 -19.71
C SER A 13 -11.17 9.59 -19.47
N SER A 14 -10.78 10.18 -18.34
CA SER A 14 -9.40 10.49 -17.97
C SER A 14 -8.60 9.25 -17.56
N LYS A 15 -8.81 8.13 -18.26
CA LYS A 15 -8.13 6.87 -17.99
C LYS A 15 -6.76 6.89 -18.64
N THR A 16 -5.72 6.66 -17.85
CA THR A 16 -4.36 6.46 -18.34
C THR A 16 -4.15 4.97 -18.63
N ARG A 17 -3.59 4.66 -19.81
CA ARG A 17 -3.15 3.30 -20.14
C ARG A 17 -1.77 3.06 -19.51
N ILE A 18 -1.65 1.99 -18.75
CA ILE A 18 -0.38 1.50 -18.20
C ILE A 18 -0.16 0.11 -18.79
N GLU A 19 1.04 -0.15 -19.29
CA GLU A 19 1.45 -1.48 -19.78
C GLU A 19 2.46 -2.07 -18.81
N LEU A 20 2.14 -3.26 -18.29
CA LEU A 20 3.00 -4.03 -17.39
C LEU A 20 3.39 -5.33 -18.06
N ARG A 21 4.60 -5.80 -17.77
CA ARG A 21 5.09 -7.11 -18.22
C ARG A 21 5.34 -7.95 -16.99
N PHE A 22 4.73 -9.13 -16.96
CA PHE A 22 4.92 -10.12 -15.92
C PHE A 22 5.63 -11.32 -16.52
N GLU A 23 6.40 -12.02 -15.69
CA GLU A 23 6.82 -13.38 -16.00
C GLU A 23 5.58 -14.28 -16.18
N PRO A 24 5.64 -15.31 -17.04
CA PRO A 24 4.48 -16.13 -17.36
C PRO A 24 3.77 -16.71 -16.12
N GLU A 25 4.53 -17.20 -15.15
CA GLU A 25 4.02 -17.75 -13.89
C GLU A 25 3.30 -16.71 -13.01
N VAL A 26 3.82 -15.48 -12.95
CA VAL A 26 3.18 -14.39 -12.22
C VAL A 26 1.88 -13.99 -12.91
N ALA A 27 1.90 -13.90 -14.25
CA ALA A 27 0.70 -13.59 -15.03
C ALA A 27 -0.42 -14.63 -14.82
N GLU A 28 -0.07 -15.92 -14.82
CA GLU A 28 -1.00 -17.01 -14.52
C GLU A 28 -1.55 -16.91 -13.10
N GLY A 29 -0.68 -16.66 -12.10
CA GLY A 29 -1.11 -16.47 -10.71
C GLY A 29 -2.10 -15.31 -10.54
N VAL A 30 -1.86 -14.19 -11.21
CA VAL A 30 -2.78 -13.03 -11.21
C VAL A 30 -4.11 -13.38 -11.87
N GLN A 31 -4.09 -14.10 -12.99
CA GLN A 31 -5.30 -14.53 -13.69
C GLN A 31 -6.15 -15.46 -12.81
N VAL A 32 -5.54 -16.49 -12.21
CA VAL A 32 -6.22 -17.43 -11.31
C VAL A 32 -6.83 -16.69 -10.10
N LEU A 33 -6.13 -15.71 -9.54
CA LEU A 33 -6.66 -14.91 -8.43
C LEU A 33 -7.86 -14.05 -8.87
N ALA A 34 -7.79 -13.42 -10.04
CA ALA A 34 -8.89 -12.63 -10.60
C ALA A 34 -10.14 -13.48 -10.81
N ASP A 35 -9.98 -14.69 -11.37
CA ASP A 35 -11.07 -15.63 -11.62
C ASP A 35 -11.70 -16.13 -10.31
N LYS A 36 -10.89 -16.45 -9.30
CA LYS A 36 -11.39 -16.87 -7.97
C LYS A 36 -12.22 -15.80 -7.27
N VAL A 37 -11.87 -14.52 -7.44
CA VAL A 37 -12.58 -13.38 -6.83
C VAL A 37 -13.74 -12.90 -7.71
N GLY A 38 -13.85 -13.39 -8.96
CA GLY A 38 -14.92 -13.04 -9.88
C GLY A 38 -14.79 -11.63 -10.46
N VAL A 39 -13.57 -11.16 -10.70
CA VAL A 39 -13.28 -9.84 -11.28
C VAL A 39 -12.33 -9.95 -12.46
N SER A 40 -12.30 -8.95 -13.35
CA SER A 40 -11.27 -8.90 -14.39
C SER A 40 -9.88 -8.60 -13.81
N VAL A 41 -8.82 -9.09 -14.46
CA VAL A 41 -7.42 -8.76 -14.11
C VAL A 41 -7.22 -7.25 -14.00
N ASN A 42 -7.80 -6.46 -14.92
CA ASN A 42 -7.70 -5.00 -14.87
C ASN A 42 -8.33 -4.40 -13.59
N GLN A 43 -9.49 -4.89 -13.16
CA GLN A 43 -10.13 -4.44 -11.92
C GLN A 43 -9.32 -4.83 -10.70
N LEU A 44 -8.79 -6.06 -10.68
CA LEU A 44 -7.92 -6.54 -9.61
C LEU A 44 -6.67 -5.67 -9.51
N MET A 45 -5.95 -5.47 -10.61
CA MET A 45 -4.73 -4.67 -10.66
C MET A 45 -4.98 -3.21 -10.28
N GLN A 46 -6.10 -2.62 -10.73
CA GLN A 46 -6.50 -1.27 -10.32
C GLN A 46 -6.79 -1.19 -8.82
N GLY A 47 -7.46 -2.20 -8.25
CA GLY A 47 -7.76 -2.30 -6.82
C GLY A 47 -6.48 -2.40 -5.98
N ILE A 48 -5.59 -3.32 -6.36
CA ILE A 48 -4.28 -3.51 -5.72
C ILE A 48 -3.46 -2.22 -5.82
N SER A 49 -3.38 -1.60 -7.00
CA SER A 49 -2.63 -0.35 -7.20
C SER A 49 -3.14 0.78 -6.32
N ARG A 50 -4.47 0.93 -6.22
CA ARG A 50 -5.09 1.93 -5.33
C ARG A 50 -4.80 1.64 -3.86
N TRP A 51 -4.86 0.37 -3.46
CA TRP A 51 -4.53 -0.04 -2.10
C TRP A 51 -3.04 0.21 -1.79
N MET A 52 -2.14 -0.14 -2.71
CA MET A 52 -0.71 0.09 -2.57
C MET A 52 -0.42 1.58 -2.38
N ILE A 53 -0.92 2.46 -3.26
CA ILE A 53 -0.70 3.91 -3.15
C ILE A 53 -1.17 4.47 -1.81
N LYS A 54 -2.27 3.96 -1.27
CA LYS A 54 -2.82 4.44 0.01
C LYS A 54 -2.01 3.99 1.23
N ASN A 55 -1.38 2.82 1.16
CA ASN A 55 -0.73 2.19 2.32
C ASN A 55 0.79 2.16 2.21
N ALA A 56 1.36 2.53 1.06
CA ALA A 56 2.80 2.51 0.83
C ALA A 56 3.52 3.57 1.67
N GLN A 57 4.64 3.16 2.24
CA GLN A 57 5.57 3.97 3.00
C GLN A 57 6.97 3.71 2.44
N GLN A 58 7.70 4.78 2.12
CA GLN A 58 9.07 4.66 1.63
C GLN A 58 10.01 4.27 2.77
N GLY A 59 10.96 3.38 2.48
CA GLY A 59 12.02 2.98 3.40
C GLY A 59 11.86 1.58 3.99
N GLU A 60 12.73 1.26 4.94
CA GLU A 60 12.73 -0.02 5.65
C GLU A 60 11.88 0.10 6.93
N PRO A 61 10.89 -0.77 7.16
CA PRO A 61 10.09 -0.74 8.37
C PRO A 61 10.94 -1.13 9.58
N TYR A 62 10.87 -0.34 10.65
CA TYR A 62 11.64 -0.54 11.87
C TYR A 62 10.79 -0.26 13.11
N ARG A 63 10.81 -1.18 14.09
CA ARG A 63 10.20 -0.94 15.41
C ARG A 63 11.23 -0.34 16.36
N ARG A 64 10.90 0.80 16.95
CA ARG A 64 11.69 1.41 18.04
C ARG A 64 11.51 0.61 19.33
N GLU A 65 12.35 0.89 20.34
CA GLU A 65 12.30 0.24 21.66
C GLU A 65 10.94 0.41 22.36
N ASN A 66 10.25 1.53 22.10
CA ASN A 66 8.90 1.79 22.61
C ASN A 66 7.79 1.04 21.83
N GLY A 67 8.14 0.11 20.93
CA GLY A 67 7.21 -0.66 20.10
C GLY A 67 6.72 0.06 18.83
N SER A 68 6.94 1.39 18.73
CA SER A 68 6.44 2.20 17.61
C SER A 68 7.06 1.79 16.27
N LEU A 69 6.22 1.57 15.27
CA LEU A 69 6.60 1.26 13.89
C LEU A 69 6.87 2.55 13.13
N THR A 70 8.08 2.68 12.59
CA THR A 70 8.48 3.81 11.75
C THR A 70 9.25 3.31 10.52
N ALA A 71 9.67 4.22 9.66
CA ALA A 71 10.48 3.92 8.49
C ALA A 71 11.89 4.50 8.66
N ARG A 72 12.90 3.68 8.37
CA ARG A 72 14.27 4.18 8.13
C ARG A 72 14.39 4.52 6.65
N SER A 73 14.93 5.70 6.33
CA SER A 73 15.17 6.09 4.95
C SER A 73 16.15 5.11 4.29
N GLN A 74 15.67 4.36 3.32
CA GLN A 74 16.44 3.39 2.56
C GLN A 74 15.86 3.33 1.15
N GLU A 75 16.65 3.73 0.17
CA GLU A 75 16.28 3.63 -1.24
C GLU A 75 16.15 2.15 -1.64
N GLY A 76 15.20 1.85 -2.51
CA GLY A 76 14.88 0.48 -2.91
C GLY A 76 13.96 -0.28 -1.94
N CYS A 77 13.55 0.33 -0.83
CA CYS A 77 12.65 -0.30 0.13
C CYS A 77 11.27 0.39 0.13
N VAL A 78 10.22 -0.42 0.11
CA VAL A 78 8.84 0.03 0.33
C VAL A 78 8.12 -0.96 1.23
N TRP A 79 7.38 -0.45 2.21
CA TRP A 79 6.49 -1.27 3.01
C TRP A 79 5.06 -0.74 2.96
N PHE A 80 4.11 -1.61 3.25
CA PHE A 80 2.68 -1.30 3.23
C PHE A 80 2.12 -1.45 4.62
N GLY A 81 1.38 -0.45 5.08
CA GLY A 81 0.75 -0.46 6.40
C GLY A 81 0.51 0.94 6.94
N ARG A 82 0.49 1.05 8.27
CA ARG A 82 0.28 2.31 8.99
C ARG A 82 1.45 2.57 9.93
N PRO A 83 2.17 3.70 9.79
CA PRO A 83 3.17 4.04 10.77
C PRO A 83 2.52 4.33 12.12
N SER A 84 3.30 4.19 13.18
CA SER A 84 2.95 4.72 14.48
C SER A 84 2.77 6.23 14.39
N VAL A 85 1.69 6.72 15.00
CA VAL A 85 1.41 8.14 15.17
C VAL A 85 1.33 8.42 16.66
N TRP A 86 1.79 9.61 17.05
CA TRP A 86 1.50 10.12 18.38
C TRP A 86 0.04 10.53 18.40
N ILE A 87 -0.73 9.95 19.33
CA ILE A 87 -2.12 10.32 19.56
C ILE A 87 -2.13 11.24 20.77
N GLU A 88 -2.67 12.43 20.60
CA GLU A 88 -2.70 13.42 21.66
C GLU A 88 -3.73 13.04 22.74
N PRO A 89 -3.53 13.44 24.01
CA PRO A 89 -4.40 13.01 25.11
C PRO A 89 -5.88 13.33 24.88
N TRP A 90 -6.19 14.51 24.32
CA TRP A 90 -7.59 14.89 24.03
C TRP A 90 -8.23 14.06 22.92
N GLU A 91 -7.46 13.53 21.97
CA GLU A 91 -7.99 12.62 20.95
C GLU A 91 -8.33 11.27 21.59
N LEU A 92 -7.53 10.80 22.56
CA LEU A 92 -7.79 9.57 23.29
C LEU A 92 -9.04 9.66 24.16
N ASP A 93 -9.25 10.79 24.82
CA ASP A 93 -10.45 11.05 25.62
C ASP A 93 -11.73 10.98 24.76
N GLU A 94 -11.68 11.33 23.47
CA GLU A 94 -12.82 11.16 22.54
C GLU A 94 -13.10 9.68 22.22
N TYR A 95 -12.06 8.85 22.09
CA TYR A 95 -12.20 7.41 21.83
C TYR A 95 -12.59 6.61 23.09
N GLU A 96 -12.12 7.04 24.26
CA GLU A 96 -12.30 6.38 25.55
C GLU A 96 -12.75 7.37 26.63
N PRO A 97 -13.99 7.90 26.58
CA PRO A 97 -14.43 9.02 27.43
C PRO A 97 -14.50 8.69 28.93
N HIS A 98 -14.30 7.43 29.31
CA HIS A 98 -14.29 6.97 30.70
C HIS A 98 -12.88 6.83 31.29
N VAL A 99 -11.85 7.02 30.47
CA VAL A 99 -10.44 6.99 30.87
C VAL A 99 -9.88 8.38 30.60
N LYS A 100 -9.41 9.06 31.65
CA LYS A 100 -8.70 10.33 31.45
C LYS A 100 -7.27 10.05 31.07
N HIS A 101 -6.88 10.46 29.87
CA HIS A 101 -5.50 10.36 29.41
C HIS A 101 -4.76 11.65 29.76
N GLU A 102 -3.79 11.58 30.68
CA GLU A 102 -2.96 12.74 31.05
C GLU A 102 -1.78 12.94 30.08
N GLN A 103 -1.46 11.92 29.29
CA GLN A 103 -0.36 11.92 28.32
C GLN A 103 -0.83 11.28 27.02
N GLY A 104 -0.25 11.74 25.90
CA GLY A 104 -0.47 11.10 24.62
C GLY A 104 0.16 9.70 24.58
N GLN A 105 -0.24 8.90 23.60
CA GLN A 105 0.32 7.57 23.41
C GLN A 105 0.66 7.33 21.95
N TRP A 106 1.74 6.58 21.71
CA TRP A 106 2.04 6.12 20.36
C TRP A 106 1.09 4.99 19.99
N SER A 107 0.45 5.09 18.82
CA SER A 107 -0.14 3.91 18.19
C SER A 107 0.96 2.90 17.87
N GLN A 108 0.66 1.61 17.89
CA GLN A 108 1.65 0.55 17.63
C GLN A 108 2.10 0.49 16.16
N GLY A 109 1.34 1.14 15.27
CA GLY A 109 1.47 0.96 13.82
C GLY A 109 1.20 -0.48 13.37
N GLU A 110 1.07 -0.68 12.08
CA GLU A 110 0.73 -1.96 11.47
C GLU A 110 1.60 -2.17 10.23
N LEU A 111 2.30 -3.31 10.17
CA LEU A 111 3.07 -3.74 9.00
C LEU A 111 2.29 -4.85 8.30
N LEU A 112 1.90 -4.63 7.04
CA LEU A 112 1.12 -5.58 6.24
C LEU A 112 1.99 -6.34 5.25
N ALA A 113 2.92 -5.64 4.59
CA ALA A 113 3.86 -6.23 3.65
C ALA A 113 5.13 -5.37 3.53
N PHE A 114 6.24 -5.99 3.13
CA PHE A 114 7.52 -5.32 2.91
C PHE A 114 8.16 -5.85 1.63
N LEU A 115 8.58 -4.95 0.74
CA LEU A 115 9.32 -5.25 -0.47
C LEU A 115 10.69 -4.56 -0.41
N ASP A 116 11.73 -5.37 -0.55
CA ASP A 116 13.13 -4.95 -0.55
C ASP A 116 13.72 -5.24 -1.93
N PHE A 117 13.94 -4.18 -2.70
CA PHE A 117 14.55 -4.23 -4.02
C PHE A 117 16.07 -3.98 -3.96
N THR A 118 16.67 -3.96 -2.77
CA THR A 118 18.12 -3.77 -2.65
C THR A 118 18.88 -5.08 -2.92
N GLU A 119 20.13 -4.95 -3.37
CA GLU A 119 21.03 -6.10 -3.59
C GLU A 119 21.33 -6.88 -2.30
N ARG A 120 20.96 -6.36 -1.12
CA ARG A 120 21.08 -7.06 0.17
C ARG A 120 20.26 -8.36 0.21
N ARG A 121 19.34 -8.55 -0.75
CA ARG A 121 18.56 -9.79 -0.92
C ARG A 121 18.65 -10.44 -2.30
N VAL A 122 19.63 -10.08 -3.15
CA VAL A 122 19.93 -10.85 -4.38
C VAL A 122 20.87 -12.03 -4.02
N VAL A 123 20.23 -13.09 -3.49
CA VAL A 123 20.53 -14.54 -3.52
C VAL A 123 22.00 -15.05 -3.55
N ARG A 124 22.32 -15.96 -2.61
CA ARG A 124 22.97 -17.24 -2.98
C ARG A 124 22.24 -18.41 -2.34
N ASP A 125 21.61 -19.22 -3.19
CA ASP A 125 21.52 -20.67 -2.93
C ASP A 125 22.96 -21.18 -2.76
N GLU A 126 23.35 -21.57 -1.55
CA GLU A 126 24.42 -22.54 -1.34
C GLU A 126 23.79 -23.86 -0.93
N ALA A 127 23.22 -24.54 -1.93
CA ALA A 127 23.35 -25.98 -1.99
C ALA A 127 24.68 -26.32 -2.71
N ALA A 128 25.82 -26.18 -2.01
CA ALA A 128 27.08 -26.89 -2.31
C ALA A 128 28.19 -26.59 -1.28
N GLY A 129 28.47 -27.54 -0.37
CA GLY A 129 29.82 -27.75 0.17
C GLY A 129 29.99 -27.66 1.69
N GLY A 130 29.87 -28.81 2.38
CA GLY A 130 30.27 -28.99 3.78
C GLY A 130 29.66 -30.24 4.40
#